data_AF-A0A0A1XRP0-F1
#
_entry.id   AF-A0A0A1XRP0-F1
#
_cell.length_a   1.000
_cell.length_b   1.000
_cell.length_c   1.000
_cell.angle_alpha   90.00
_cell.angle_beta   90.00
_cell.angle_gamma   90.00
#
_symmetry.space_group_name_H-M   'P 1'
#
loop_
_entity.id
_entity.type
_entity.pdbx_description
1 polymer ?
#
loop_
_entity_poly.entity_id
_entity_poly.type
_entity_poly.pdbx_seq_one_letter_code
_entity_poly.pdbx_strand_id
1 'polypeptide(L)'
;MNAFVKISCIALLVFCCLAEAKYVPGVSYIDNVVLSYNNDIWRCDKLVCPANTYGCKIIKRNNPNRADELICNNICYDKDGKNLVKLTQTESMVKAKKIDIYINSYLGAQSVWSTGYSLSSQDVNATIAVADFPELQETTRKIMREVDESNAPWQRATGRF
;
A
#
# COMPACT_ATOMS: atom_id res chain seq x y z
N MET A 1 -24.91 42.66 -21.83
CA MET A 1 -24.45 41.66 -20.85
C MET A 1 -23.17 42.19 -20.22
N ASN A 2 -23.28 42.84 -19.06
CA ASN A 2 -22.20 43.64 -18.46
C ASN A 2 -20.97 42.79 -18.12
N ALA A 3 -19.78 43.34 -18.36
CA ALA A 3 -18.49 42.69 -18.07
C ALA A 3 -18.40 42.16 -16.62
N PHE A 4 -19.09 42.82 -15.68
CA PHE A 4 -19.26 42.37 -14.29
C PHE A 4 -19.86 40.96 -14.15
N VAL A 5 -20.88 40.62 -14.95
CA VAL A 5 -21.53 39.30 -14.88
C VAL A 5 -20.59 38.21 -15.37
N LYS A 6 -19.79 38.49 -16.41
CA LYS A 6 -18.79 37.55 -16.93
C LYS A 6 -17.67 37.31 -15.91
N ILE A 7 -17.16 38.35 -15.26
CA ILE A 7 -16.09 38.23 -14.25
C ILE A 7 -16.58 37.45 -13.03
N SER A 8 -17.79 37.73 -12.55
CA SER A 8 -18.37 37.00 -11.42
C SER A 8 -18.60 35.52 -11.74
N CYS A 9 -19.06 35.17 -12.94
CA CYS A 9 -19.20 33.76 -13.35
C CYS A 9 -17.87 33.01 -13.45
N ILE A 10 -16.80 33.67 -13.93
CA ILE A 10 -15.46 33.07 -14.00
C ILE A 10 -14.90 32.85 -12.59
N ALA A 11 -15.05 33.82 -11.69
CA ALA A 11 -14.61 33.70 -10.31
C ALA A 11 -15.33 32.56 -9.56
N LEU A 12 -16.63 32.39 -9.81
CA LEU A 12 -17.44 31.32 -9.21
C LEU A 12 -17.03 29.93 -9.76
N LEU A 13 -16.76 29.82 -11.06
CA LEU A 13 -16.23 28.59 -11.67
C LEU A 13 -14.85 28.20 -11.13
N VAL A 14 -13.95 29.17 -10.94
CA VAL A 14 -12.64 28.90 -10.33
C VAL A 14 -12.78 28.45 -8.87
N PHE A 15 -13.72 29.04 -8.11
CA PHE A 15 -13.97 28.65 -6.72
C PHE A 15 -14.58 27.24 -6.61
N CYS A 16 -15.50 26.88 -7.51
CA CYS A 16 -16.07 25.53 -7.59
C CYS A 16 -15.01 24.48 -7.97
N CYS A 17 -14.10 24.78 -8.89
CA CYS A 17 -13.01 23.86 -9.26
C CYS A 17 -11.98 23.64 -8.15
N LEU A 18 -11.75 24.64 -7.28
CA LEU A 18 -10.82 24.51 -6.15
C LEU A 18 -11.42 23.71 -4.97
N ALA A 19 -12.75 23.71 -4.82
CA ALA A 19 -13.44 22.95 -3.78
C ALA A 19 -13.47 21.44 -4.04
N GLU A 20 -13.34 21.01 -5.30
CA GLU A 20 -13.37 19.60 -5.71
C GLU A 20 -12.01 19.03 -6.12
N ALA A 21 -10.90 19.59 -5.65
CA ALA A 21 -9.59 18.96 -5.84
C ALA A 21 -9.57 17.62 -5.10
N LYS A 22 -9.97 16.55 -5.82
CA LYS A 22 -9.96 15.17 -5.33
C LYS A 22 -8.53 14.85 -4.91
N TYR A 23 -8.37 14.46 -3.66
CA TYR A 23 -7.12 13.93 -3.13
C TYR A 23 -6.54 12.89 -4.10
N VAL A 24 -5.31 13.11 -4.56
CA VAL A 24 -4.52 12.13 -5.32
C VAL A 24 -3.56 11.48 -4.32
N PRO A 25 -3.84 10.26 -3.85
CA PRO A 25 -3.00 9.63 -2.84
C PRO A 25 -1.57 9.40 -3.32
N GLY A 26 -0.62 9.43 -2.39
CA GLY A 26 0.64 8.72 -2.59
C GLY A 26 0.38 7.23 -2.91
N VAL A 27 1.27 6.60 -3.67
CA VAL A 27 1.12 5.17 -4.05
C VAL A 27 1.30 4.28 -2.82
N SER A 28 0.31 3.44 -2.53
CA SER A 28 0.37 2.43 -1.46
C SER A 28 0.90 1.10 -2.01
N TYR A 29 2.01 0.62 -1.45
CA TYR A 29 2.65 -0.63 -1.89
C TYR A 29 2.08 -1.90 -1.23
N ILE A 30 1.07 -1.74 -0.36
CA ILE A 30 0.29 -2.86 0.19
C ILE A 30 -1.06 -3.04 -0.53
N ASP A 31 -1.57 -2.02 -1.23
CA ASP A 31 -2.86 -2.12 -1.94
C ASP A 31 -2.80 -3.10 -3.12
N ASN A 32 -1.61 -3.34 -3.69
CA ASN A 32 -1.42 -4.31 -4.78
C ASN A 32 -1.15 -5.74 -4.30
N VAL A 33 -1.12 -5.97 -2.98
CA VAL A 33 -0.87 -7.28 -2.36
C VAL A 33 -2.18 -8.04 -2.26
N VAL A 34 -2.18 -9.31 -2.66
CA VAL A 34 -3.33 -10.21 -2.51
C VAL A 34 -3.04 -11.26 -1.44
N LEU A 35 -3.82 -11.33 -0.39
CA LEU A 35 -3.73 -12.39 0.60
C LEU A 35 -5.08 -13.08 0.71
N SER A 36 -5.14 -14.39 0.43
CA SER A 36 -6.35 -15.18 0.63
C SER A 36 -6.05 -16.64 0.95
N TYR A 37 -7.01 -17.30 1.58
CA TYR A 37 -7.02 -18.73 1.85
C TYR A 37 -8.41 -19.27 1.56
N ASN A 38 -8.54 -20.04 0.48
CA ASN A 38 -9.81 -20.59 0.01
C ASN A 38 -9.58 -22.04 -0.43
N ASN A 39 -10.52 -22.94 -0.09
CA ASN A 39 -10.46 -24.36 -0.47
C ASN A 39 -9.08 -25.01 -0.17
N ASP A 40 -8.56 -24.74 1.02
CA ASP A 40 -7.25 -25.21 1.49
C ASP A 40 -6.02 -24.78 0.65
N ILE A 41 -6.19 -23.72 -0.14
CA ILE A 41 -5.13 -23.15 -0.97
C ILE A 41 -4.90 -21.70 -0.58
N TRP A 42 -3.64 -21.38 -0.30
CA TRP A 42 -3.19 -20.02 -0.09
C TRP A 42 -2.90 -19.31 -1.41
N ARG A 43 -3.38 -18.07 -1.53
CA ARG A 43 -2.83 -17.06 -2.45
C ARG A 43 -1.94 -16.13 -1.65
N CYS A 44 -0.63 -16.28 -1.84
CA CYS A 44 0.43 -15.49 -1.23
C CYS A 44 0.90 -14.43 -2.23
N ASP A 45 0.10 -13.39 -2.41
CA ASP A 45 0.23 -12.33 -3.42
C ASP A 45 0.35 -12.84 -4.86
N LYS A 46 1.52 -12.90 -5.49
CA LYS A 46 1.68 -13.46 -6.84
C LYS A 46 1.85 -14.98 -6.86
N LEU A 47 2.08 -15.59 -5.71
CA LEU A 47 2.33 -17.02 -5.54
C LEU A 47 1.07 -17.76 -5.11
N VAL A 48 0.70 -18.83 -5.84
CA VAL A 48 -0.27 -19.82 -5.35
C VAL A 48 0.50 -20.91 -4.62
N CYS A 49 0.12 -21.22 -3.40
CA CYS A 49 0.81 -22.21 -2.59
C CYS A 49 0.34 -23.64 -2.90
N PRO A 50 1.21 -24.65 -2.72
CA PRO A 50 0.81 -26.05 -2.72
C PRO A 50 -0.23 -26.36 -1.64
N ALA A 51 -0.97 -27.45 -1.82
CA ALA A 51 -1.84 -28.00 -0.78
C ALA A 51 -1.06 -28.27 0.52
N ASN A 52 -1.77 -28.27 1.65
CA ASN A 52 -1.22 -28.46 3.00
C ASN A 52 -0.21 -27.38 3.45
N THR A 53 -0.17 -26.23 2.78
CA THR A 53 0.58 -25.06 3.25
C THR A 53 -0.02 -24.54 4.55
N TYR A 54 0.82 -24.33 5.56
CA TYR A 54 0.39 -23.81 6.86
C TYR A 54 0.22 -22.28 6.84
N GLY A 55 1.09 -21.57 6.12
CA GLY A 55 1.02 -20.13 6.04
C GLY A 55 1.78 -19.51 4.87
N CYS A 56 1.64 -18.20 4.77
CA CYS A 56 2.17 -17.32 3.75
C CYS A 56 2.96 -16.15 4.40
N LYS A 57 4.16 -15.90 3.88
CA LYS A 57 5.00 -14.72 4.18
C LYS A 57 5.16 -13.88 2.93
N ILE A 58 4.86 -12.59 3.02
CA ILE A 58 5.03 -11.61 1.94
C ILE A 58 5.97 -10.52 2.46
N ILE A 59 7.05 -10.28 1.72
CA ILE A 59 8.07 -9.30 2.09
C ILE A 59 8.32 -8.40 0.89
N LYS A 60 8.15 -7.09 1.03
CA LYS A 60 8.57 -6.10 0.03
C LYS A 60 9.56 -5.12 0.65
N ARG A 61 10.75 -5.00 0.04
CA ARG A 61 11.81 -4.09 0.49
C ARG A 61 12.48 -3.42 -0.69
N ASN A 62 13.11 -2.26 -0.47
CA ASN A 62 13.91 -1.62 -1.51
C ASN A 62 15.01 -2.54 -2.06
N ASN A 63 15.23 -2.48 -3.38
CA ASN A 63 16.38 -3.11 -4.02
C ASN A 63 17.64 -2.29 -3.70
N PRO A 64 18.67 -2.86 -3.04
CA PRO A 64 19.89 -2.11 -2.70
C PRO A 64 20.68 -1.64 -3.93
N ASN A 65 20.44 -2.27 -5.09
CA ASN A 65 21.15 -1.97 -6.33
C ASN A 65 20.38 -0.99 -7.24
N ARG A 66 19.08 -0.75 -6.99
CA ARG A 66 18.21 0.09 -7.83
C ARG A 66 17.16 0.80 -6.96
N ALA A 67 17.27 2.13 -6.85
CA ALA A 67 16.47 2.94 -5.91
C ALA A 67 14.97 3.02 -6.25
N ASP A 68 14.61 2.71 -7.49
CA ASP A 68 13.26 2.71 -8.03
C ASP A 68 12.68 1.29 -8.17
N GLU A 69 13.27 0.30 -7.49
CA GLU A 69 12.77 -1.07 -7.49
C GLU A 69 12.57 -1.61 -6.07
N LEU A 70 11.59 -2.49 -5.95
CA LEU A 70 11.36 -3.32 -4.78
C LEU A 70 11.72 -4.76 -5.09
N ILE A 71 12.32 -5.45 -4.12
CA ILE A 71 12.42 -6.90 -4.10
C ILE A 71 11.20 -7.43 -3.33
N CYS A 72 10.37 -8.20 -4.01
CA CYS A 72 9.20 -8.86 -3.46
C CYS A 72 9.50 -10.35 -3.27
N ASN A 73 9.31 -10.86 -2.05
CA ASN A 73 9.43 -12.27 -1.72
C ASN A 73 8.10 -12.78 -1.21
N ASN A 74 7.58 -13.82 -1.86
CA ASN A 74 6.32 -14.46 -1.51
C ASN A 74 6.68 -15.91 -1.18
N ILE A 75 6.36 -16.35 0.02
CA ILE A 75 6.87 -17.60 0.57
C ILE A 75 5.73 -18.37 1.21
N CYS A 76 5.51 -19.59 0.76
CA CYS A 76 4.62 -20.55 1.39
C CYS A 76 5.44 -21.45 2.32
N TYR A 77 4.94 -21.73 3.51
CA TYR A 77 5.68 -22.52 4.50
C TYR A 77 4.78 -23.52 5.24
N ASP A 78 5.39 -24.58 5.78
CA ASP A 78 4.71 -25.62 6.58
C ASP A 78 4.65 -25.27 8.08
N LYS A 79 4.09 -26.17 8.91
CA LYS A 79 3.91 -25.94 10.34
C LYS A 79 5.22 -25.75 11.10
N ASP A 80 6.32 -26.30 10.59
CA ASP A 80 7.66 -26.17 11.17
C ASP A 80 8.37 -24.89 10.72
N GLY A 81 7.70 -24.08 9.89
CA GLY A 81 8.26 -22.83 9.35
C GLY A 81 9.16 -23.05 8.14
N LYS A 82 9.27 -24.28 7.61
CA LYS A 82 10.11 -24.59 6.46
C LYS A 82 9.43 -24.10 5.18
N ASN A 83 10.22 -23.46 4.32
CA ASN A 83 9.75 -22.98 3.03
C ASN A 83 9.39 -24.17 2.12
N LEU A 84 8.16 -24.18 1.62
CA LEU A 84 7.67 -25.15 0.64
C LEU A 84 7.94 -24.66 -0.79
N VAL A 85 7.60 -23.40 -1.04
CA VAL A 85 7.86 -22.72 -2.31
C VAL A 85 8.07 -21.23 -2.05
N LYS A 86 8.91 -20.62 -2.89
CA LYS A 86 9.24 -19.20 -2.82
C LYS A 86 9.25 -18.61 -4.23
N LEU A 87 8.67 -17.43 -4.36
CA LEU A 87 8.79 -16.57 -5.54
C LEU A 87 9.51 -15.29 -5.12
N THR A 88 10.60 -14.96 -5.82
CA THR A 88 11.27 -13.66 -5.71
C THR A 88 11.15 -12.95 -7.04
N GLN A 89 10.69 -11.70 -7.00
CA GLN A 89 10.55 -10.84 -8.17
C GLN A 89 10.88 -9.40 -7.82
N THR A 90 11.08 -8.58 -8.84
CA THR A 90 11.25 -7.14 -8.69
C THR A 90 10.00 -6.39 -9.16
N GLU A 91 9.63 -5.32 -8.47
CA GLU A 91 8.54 -4.42 -8.85
C GLU A 91 9.08 -3.00 -8.98
N SER A 92 8.77 -2.30 -10.07
CA SER A 92 9.14 -0.89 -10.24
C SER A 92 8.32 0.02 -9.32
N MET A 93 8.96 1.08 -8.85
CA MET A 93 8.38 2.11 -8.00
C MET A 93 8.02 3.33 -8.83
N VAL A 94 6.79 3.83 -8.67
CA VAL A 94 6.36 5.10 -9.30
C VAL A 94 7.19 6.28 -8.78
N LYS A 95 7.58 6.22 -7.50
CA LYS A 95 8.42 7.20 -6.84
C LYS A 95 9.29 6.50 -5.80
N ALA A 96 10.59 6.73 -5.86
CA ALA A 96 11.54 6.21 -4.88
C ALA A 96 11.18 6.69 -3.48
N LYS A 97 11.01 5.74 -2.55
CA LYS A 97 10.83 5.96 -1.11
C LYS A 97 11.27 4.72 -0.35
N LYS A 98 11.49 4.84 0.94
CA LYS A 98 11.81 3.69 1.79
C LYS A 98 10.58 2.79 1.92
N ILE A 99 10.69 1.51 1.62
CA ILE A 99 9.62 0.52 1.75
C ILE A 99 10.12 -0.66 2.58
N ASP A 100 9.39 -0.99 3.64
CA ASP A 100 9.59 -2.22 4.42
C ASP A 100 8.22 -2.81 4.80
N ILE A 101 7.74 -3.73 3.99
CA ILE A 101 6.45 -4.41 4.20
C ILE A 101 6.75 -5.87 4.53
N TYR A 102 6.28 -6.30 5.70
CA TYR A 102 6.31 -7.68 6.16
C TYR A 102 4.90 -8.10 6.57
N ILE A 103 4.39 -9.13 5.91
CA ILE A 103 3.08 -9.72 6.20
C ILE A 103 3.30 -11.22 6.41
N ASN A 104 2.83 -11.72 7.54
CA ASN A 104 2.83 -13.13 7.90
C ASN A 104 1.39 -13.55 8.20
N SER A 105 0.91 -14.62 7.57
CA SER A 105 -0.42 -15.15 7.79
C SER A 105 -0.37 -16.66 7.82
N TYR A 106 -1.11 -17.28 8.74
CA TYR A 106 -1.18 -18.72 8.89
C TYR A 106 -2.53 -19.15 9.44
N LEU A 107 -2.80 -20.45 9.36
CA LEU A 107 -4.05 -21.02 9.87
C LEU A 107 -4.20 -20.75 11.37
N GLY A 108 -5.26 -20.01 11.73
CA GLY A 108 -5.53 -19.60 13.11
C GLY A 108 -4.69 -18.42 13.61
N ALA A 109 -4.06 -17.65 12.70
CA ALA A 109 -3.37 -16.42 13.08
C ALA A 109 -4.30 -15.46 13.82
N GLN A 110 -3.80 -14.85 14.90
CA GLN A 110 -4.43 -13.71 15.55
C GLN A 110 -3.82 -12.44 14.97
N SER A 111 -4.68 -11.48 14.62
CA SER A 111 -4.24 -10.29 13.91
C SER A 111 -3.62 -9.26 14.84
N VAL A 112 -2.35 -8.96 14.58
CA VAL A 112 -1.56 -7.91 15.21
C VAL A 112 -0.73 -7.26 14.12
N TRP A 113 -0.88 -5.96 13.94
CA TRP A 113 -0.13 -5.23 12.93
C TRP A 113 0.28 -3.84 13.41
N SER A 114 1.32 -3.33 12.78
CA SER A 114 1.68 -1.91 12.79
C SER A 114 1.87 -1.41 11.37
N THR A 115 1.50 -0.16 11.15
CA THR A 115 1.69 0.52 9.87
C THR A 115 2.22 1.92 10.14
N GLY A 116 3.19 2.33 9.32
CA GLY A 116 3.81 3.65 9.34
C GLY A 116 3.85 4.22 7.93
N TYR A 117 3.64 5.53 7.81
CA TYR A 117 3.75 6.22 6.54
C TYR A 117 4.28 7.63 6.73
N SER A 118 5.11 8.06 5.78
CA SER A 118 5.58 9.42 5.60
C SER A 118 5.72 9.73 4.11
N LEU A 119 6.02 10.98 3.77
CA LEU A 119 6.29 11.37 2.38
C LEU A 119 7.50 10.63 1.76
N SER A 120 8.37 10.03 2.59
CA SER A 120 9.57 9.30 2.18
C SER A 120 9.62 7.85 2.62
N SER A 121 8.59 7.33 3.30
CA SER A 121 8.56 5.93 3.74
C SER A 121 7.15 5.31 3.80
N GLN A 122 7.08 3.99 3.64
CA GLN A 122 5.92 3.18 4.00
C GLN A 122 6.42 1.88 4.64
N ASP A 123 5.90 1.60 5.83
CA ASP A 123 6.33 0.48 6.65
C ASP A 123 5.11 -0.30 7.14
N VAL A 124 5.10 -1.62 7.00
CA VAL A 124 4.04 -2.49 7.53
C VAL A 124 4.69 -3.71 8.16
N ASN A 125 4.28 -4.05 9.37
CA ASN A 125 4.65 -5.31 10.01
C ASN A 125 3.39 -5.96 10.56
N ALA A 126 2.98 -7.07 9.97
CA ALA A 126 1.73 -7.74 10.29
C ALA A 126 1.93 -9.24 10.51
N THR A 127 1.38 -9.76 11.61
CA THR A 127 0.88 -11.13 11.66
C THR A 127 -0.63 -11.05 11.61
N ILE A 128 -1.27 -11.62 10.58
CA ILE A 128 -2.66 -11.29 10.27
C ILE A 128 -3.48 -12.52 9.86
N ALA A 129 -4.70 -12.60 10.38
CA ALA A 129 -5.72 -13.49 9.84
C ALA A 129 -6.13 -13.00 8.45
N VAL A 130 -6.39 -13.92 7.52
CA VAL A 130 -6.76 -13.55 6.15
C VAL A 130 -7.96 -12.61 6.08
N ALA A 131 -8.95 -12.81 6.97
CA ALA A 131 -10.17 -12.01 7.01
C ALA A 131 -9.92 -10.53 7.34
N ASP A 132 -8.85 -10.23 8.08
CA ASP A 132 -8.55 -8.87 8.56
C ASP A 132 -7.59 -8.13 7.61
N PHE A 133 -7.08 -8.81 6.57
CA PHE A 133 -6.18 -8.20 5.60
C PHE A 133 -6.76 -6.95 4.90
N PRO A 134 -8.05 -6.91 4.51
CA PRO A 134 -8.67 -5.69 3.98
C PRO A 134 -8.65 -4.51 4.98
N GLU A 135 -8.82 -4.78 6.27
CA GLU A 135 -8.76 -3.76 7.33
C GLU A 135 -7.35 -3.17 7.47
N LEU A 136 -6.30 -4.00 7.36
CA LEU A 136 -4.92 -3.52 7.31
C LEU A 136 -4.69 -2.59 6.12
N GLN A 137 -5.20 -2.94 4.94
CA GLN A 137 -5.10 -2.09 3.75
C GLN A 137 -5.84 -0.76 3.97
N GLU A 138 -7.05 -0.79 4.53
CA GLU A 138 -7.83 0.40 4.84
C GLU A 138 -7.14 1.30 5.88
N THR A 139 -6.62 0.72 6.96
CA THR A 139 -5.87 1.45 8.00
C THR A 139 -4.65 2.13 7.40
N THR A 140 -3.92 1.45 6.52
CA THR A 140 -2.76 2.02 5.80
C THR A 140 -3.20 3.21 4.94
N ARG A 141 -4.27 3.07 4.15
CA ARG A 141 -4.81 4.16 3.33
C ARG A 141 -5.24 5.37 4.15
N LYS A 142 -5.85 5.15 5.31
CA LYS A 142 -6.27 6.22 6.22
C LYS A 142 -5.07 7.03 6.72
N ILE A 143 -4.03 6.37 7.21
CA ILE A 143 -2.80 7.05 7.66
C ILE A 143 -2.14 7.81 6.52
N MET A 144 -2.07 7.21 5.33
CA MET A 144 -1.53 7.87 4.15
C MET A 144 -2.27 9.17 3.83
N ARG A 145 -3.60 9.13 3.87
CA ARG A 145 -4.44 10.30 3.65
C ARG A 145 -4.19 11.40 4.69
N GLU A 146 -4.13 11.05 5.96
CA GLU A 146 -3.87 12.03 7.04
C GLU A 146 -2.50 12.73 6.88
N VAL A 147 -1.47 11.97 6.50
CA VAL A 147 -0.13 12.52 6.23
C VAL A 147 -0.12 13.40 4.99
N ASP A 148 -0.69 12.94 3.88
CA ASP A 148 -0.66 13.70 2.63
C ASP A 148 -1.51 15.00 2.75
N GLU A 149 -2.69 14.94 3.37
CA GLU A 149 -3.55 16.13 3.60
C GLU A 149 -2.88 17.16 4.54
N SER A 150 -2.21 16.71 5.60
CA SER A 150 -1.47 17.61 6.51
C SER A 150 -0.26 18.28 5.84
N ASN A 151 0.27 17.69 4.77
CA ASN A 151 1.40 18.24 4.01
C ASN A 151 0.99 18.95 2.71
N ALA A 152 -0.29 18.92 2.33
CA ALA A 152 -0.79 19.55 1.11
C ALA A 152 -0.52 21.06 0.99
N PRO A 153 -0.55 21.88 2.07
CA PRO A 153 -0.16 23.30 1.98
C PRO A 153 1.33 23.48 1.62
N TRP A 154 2.20 22.63 2.16
CA TRP A 154 3.65 22.67 1.90
C TRP A 154 4.01 22.20 0.49
N GLN A 155 3.33 21.17 -0.02
CA GLN A 155 3.50 20.71 -1.40
C GLN A 155 3.10 21.80 -2.42
N ARG A 156 2.00 22.52 -2.15
CA ARG A 156 1.56 23.68 -2.94
C ARG A 156 2.56 24.83 -2.92
N ALA A 157 3.13 25.14 -1.75
CA ALA A 157 4.10 26.23 -1.60
C ALA A 157 5.46 25.93 -2.28
N THR A 158 5.80 24.66 -2.45
CA THR A 158 7.11 24.22 -2.99
C THR A 158 7.06 23.73 -4.44
N GLY A 159 5.88 23.72 -5.07
CA GLY A 159 5.71 23.28 -6.46
C GLY A 159 5.96 21.79 -6.69
N ARG A 160 5.92 20.97 -5.63
CA ARG A 160 6.07 19.51 -5.72
C ARG A 160 4.69 18.87 -5.86
N PHE A 161 4.19 18.85 -7.09
CA PHE A 161 3.08 18.00 -7.52
C PHE A 161 3.62 16.77 -8.24
#